data_AF-A0A436GN05-F1
#
_entry.id   AF-A0A436GN05-F1
#
_cell.length_a   1.000
_cell.length_b   1.000
_cell.length_c   1.000
_cell.angle_alpha   90.00
_cell.angle_beta   90.00
_cell.angle_gamma   90.00
#
_symmetry.space_group_name_H-M   'P 1'
#
loop_
_entity.id
_entity.type
_entity.pdbx_description
1 polymer ?
#
loop_
_entity_poly.entity_id
_entity_poly.type
_entity_poly.pdbx_seq_one_letter_code
_entity_poly.pdbx_strand_id
1 'polypeptide(L)'
;LMLRPSVLVFDDSTAAIDAGTEQRIRAAMKRFARDRVTLIISHRLSSLMHADQILFVEGGRIVERGTHEELLALSGRYRALYDLQLRPDDERPVVAGAA
;
A
#
# COMPACT_ATOMS: atom_id res chain seq x y z
N LEU A 1 -8.99 18.69 1.74
CA LEU A 1 -9.63 18.36 3.05
C LEU A 1 -10.66 19.39 3.54
N MET A 2 -10.66 20.63 3.06
CA MET A 2 -11.62 21.67 3.46
C MET A 2 -13.11 21.34 3.21
N LEU A 3 -13.41 20.44 2.26
CA LEU A 3 -14.78 20.08 1.87
C LEU A 3 -15.50 19.12 2.84
N ARG A 4 -14.83 18.66 3.90
CA ARG A 4 -15.38 17.68 4.88
C ARG A 4 -16.22 16.51 4.27
N PRO A 5 -15.77 15.83 3.20
CA PRO A 5 -16.55 14.73 2.61
C PRO A 5 -16.63 13.52 3.55
N SER A 6 -17.74 12.77 3.46
CA SER A 6 -17.96 11.50 4.20
C SER A 6 -17.17 10.33 3.63
N VAL A 7 -16.78 10.40 2.35
CA VAL A 7 -15.97 9.40 1.65
C VAL A 7 -14.75 10.08 1.05
N LEU A 8 -13.58 9.50 1.30
CA LEU A 8 -12.30 9.93 0.73
C LEU A 8 -11.74 8.78 -0.11
N VAL A 9 -11.30 9.09 -1.33
CA VAL A 9 -10.62 8.13 -2.20
C VAL A 9 -9.25 8.71 -2.53
N PHE A 10 -8.21 7.92 -2.26
CA PHE A 10 -6.83 8.25 -2.57
C PHE A 10 -6.30 7.22 -3.55
N ASP A 11 -5.86 7.70 -4.71
CA ASP A 11 -5.08 6.90 -5.65
C ASP A 11 -3.60 7.20 -5.40
N ASP A 12 -2.79 6.17 -5.18
CA ASP A 12 -1.39 6.31 -4.79
C ASP A 12 -0.50 6.71 -5.96
N SER A 13 -0.69 7.96 -6.40
CA SER A 13 0.16 8.66 -7.36
C SER A 13 1.35 9.38 -6.68
N THR A 14 1.77 8.97 -5.47
CA THR A 14 2.79 9.67 -4.66
C THR A 14 4.24 9.25 -4.95
N ALA A 15 4.56 8.94 -6.21
CA ALA A 15 5.85 8.42 -6.65
C ALA A 15 7.07 9.35 -6.39
N ALA A 16 6.87 10.57 -5.92
CA ALA A 16 7.93 11.57 -5.69
C ALA A 16 8.04 12.06 -4.23
N ILE A 17 7.43 11.36 -3.26
CA ILE A 17 7.42 11.78 -1.86
C ILE A 17 8.39 10.92 -1.05
N ASP A 18 9.30 11.56 -0.30
CA ASP A 18 10.23 10.87 0.61
C ASP A 18 9.48 10.19 1.77
N ALA A 19 10.09 9.14 2.34
CA ALA A 19 9.47 8.32 3.38
C ALA A 19 9.01 9.12 4.62
N GLY A 20 9.74 10.17 5.01
CA GLY A 20 9.38 11.02 6.15
C GLY A 20 8.16 11.89 5.85
N THR A 21 8.06 12.41 4.63
CA THR A 21 6.89 13.16 4.18
C THR A 21 5.66 12.27 4.03
N GLU A 22 5.82 11.05 3.54
CA GLU A 22 4.73 10.06 3.46
C GLU A 22 4.18 9.72 4.86
N GLN A 23 5.04 9.48 5.84
CA GLN A 23 4.62 9.19 7.21
C GLN A 23 3.79 10.34 7.79
N ARG A 24 4.17 11.60 7.53
CA ARG A 24 3.41 12.78 7.97
C ARG A 24 2.05 12.88 7.26
N ILE A 25 2.01 12.66 5.95
CA ILE A 25 0.75 12.64 5.18
C ILE A 25 -0.17 11.54 5.72
N ARG A 26 0.36 10.34 5.98
CA ARG A 26 -0.38 9.21 6.54
C ARG A 26 -0.91 9.50 7.93
N ALA A 27 -0.10 10.10 8.82
CA ALA A 27 -0.54 10.47 10.16
C ALA A 27 -1.68 11.50 10.11
N ALA A 28 -1.58 12.49 9.22
CA ALA A 28 -2.65 13.44 8.97
C ALA A 28 -3.90 12.72 8.44
N MET A 29 -3.77 11.85 7.42
CA MET A 29 -4.86 11.08 6.85
C MET A 29 -5.56 10.19 7.89
N LYS A 30 -4.81 9.50 8.75
CA LYS A 30 -5.36 8.65 9.83
C LYS A 30 -6.24 9.46 10.79
N ARG A 31 -5.82 10.68 11.13
CA ARG A 31 -6.62 11.60 11.96
C ARG A 31 -7.89 12.05 11.24
N PHE A 32 -7.83 12.29 9.93
CA PHE A 32 -9.00 12.67 9.15
C PHE A 32 -9.94 11.50 8.82
N ALA A 33 -9.41 10.28 8.78
CA ALA A 33 -10.14 9.05 8.48
C ALA A 33 -11.00 8.53 9.64
N ARG A 34 -10.73 8.92 10.90
CA ARG A 34 -11.48 8.39 12.07
C ARG A 34 -13.00 8.46 11.94
N ASP A 35 -13.51 9.51 11.31
CA ASP A 35 -14.95 9.75 11.21
C ASP A 35 -15.45 9.61 9.75
N ARG A 36 -14.70 8.94 8.87
CA ARG A 36 -14.95 8.91 7.42
C ARG A 36 -14.57 7.58 6.79
N VAL A 37 -15.29 7.21 5.73
CA VAL A 37 -14.87 6.10 4.88
C VAL A 37 -13.67 6.56 4.05
N THR A 38 -12.55 5.85 4.17
CA THR A 38 -11.33 6.16 3.43
C THR A 38 -10.90 4.95 2.61
N LEU A 39 -10.85 5.14 1.30
CA LEU A 39 -10.41 4.16 0.32
C LEU A 39 -9.02 4.58 -0.18
N ILE A 40 -8.05 3.66 -0.11
CA ILE A 40 -6.70 3.88 -0.60
C ILE A 40 -6.41 2.78 -1.63
N ILE A 41 -6.11 3.19 -2.85
CA ILE A 41 -5.65 2.32 -3.92
C ILE A 41 -4.14 2.51 -3.99
N SER A 42 -3.36 1.48 -3.67
CA SER A 42 -1.91 1.59 -3.57
C SER A 42 -1.20 0.33 -4.01
N HIS A 43 -0.05 0.53 -4.64
CA HIS A 43 0.91 -0.52 -4.93
C HIS A 43 1.95 -0.67 -3.82
N ARG A 44 1.94 0.17 -2.78
CA ARG A 44 2.95 0.23 -1.72
C ARG A 44 2.44 -0.43 -0.45
N LEU A 45 3.18 -1.42 0.04
CA LEU A 45 2.79 -2.18 1.21
C LEU A 45 2.68 -1.32 2.48
N SER A 46 3.56 -0.32 2.65
CA SER A 46 3.52 0.65 3.76
C SER A 46 2.16 1.36 3.87
N SER A 47 1.46 1.51 2.75
CA SER A 47 0.12 2.08 2.72
C SER A 47 -0.97 1.14 3.13
N LEU A 48 -0.84 -0.12 2.74
CA LEU A 48 -1.88 -1.14 2.89
C LEU A 48 -1.88 -1.76 4.29
N MET A 49 -0.70 -1.93 4.90
CA MET A 49 -0.54 -2.68 6.16
C MET A 49 -1.27 -2.10 7.37
N HIS A 50 -1.76 -0.86 7.28
CA HIS A 50 -2.48 -0.17 8.35
C HIS A 50 -3.98 -0.04 8.09
N ALA A 51 -4.48 -0.58 6.99
CA ALA A 51 -5.89 -0.52 6.65
C ALA A 51 -6.70 -1.46 7.56
N ASP A 52 -7.89 -1.02 7.95
CA ASP A 52 -8.83 -1.87 8.70
C ASP A 52 -9.29 -3.07 7.85
N GLN A 53 -9.26 -2.94 6.52
CA GLN A 53 -9.54 -4.01 5.57
C GLN A 53 -8.79 -3.76 4.26
N ILE A 54 -8.21 -4.82 3.70
CA ILE A 54 -7.51 -4.84 2.41
C ILE A 54 -8.33 -5.68 1.43
N LEU A 55 -8.45 -5.21 0.20
CA LEU A 55 -9.07 -5.92 -0.92
C LEU A 55 -8.04 -6.09 -2.03
N PHE A 56 -7.63 -7.34 -2.30
CA PHE A 56 -6.74 -7.62 -3.42
C PHE A 56 -7.57 -7.84 -4.68
N VAL A 57 -7.32 -7.06 -5.72
CA VAL A 57 -8.07 -7.11 -6.98
C VAL A 57 -7.18 -7.67 -8.09
N GLU A 58 -7.65 -8.71 -8.77
CA GLU A 58 -6.99 -9.32 -9.93
C GLU A 58 -8.05 -9.65 -10.99
N GLY A 59 -7.79 -9.30 -12.26
CA GLY A 59 -8.73 -9.57 -13.35
C GLY A 59 -10.13 -8.94 -13.15
N GLY A 60 -10.21 -7.79 -12.45
CA GLY A 60 -11.46 -7.11 -12.14
C GLY A 60 -12.30 -7.76 -11.04
N ARG A 61 -11.74 -8.70 -10.27
CA ARG A 61 -12.41 -9.38 -9.16
C ARG A 61 -11.62 -9.26 -7.86
N ILE A 62 -12.32 -9.20 -6.73
CA ILE A 62 -11.69 -9.32 -5.41
C ILE A 62 -11.34 -10.79 -5.21
N VAL A 63 -10.03 -11.08 -5.15
CA VAL A 63 -9.51 -12.44 -4.96
C VAL A 63 -9.13 -12.72 -3.52
N GLU A 64 -8.79 -11.68 -2.75
CA GLU A 64 -8.47 -11.77 -1.33
C GLU A 64 -9.05 -10.59 -0.55
N ARG A 65 -9.46 -10.84 0.69
CA ARG A 65 -10.04 -9.85 1.60
C ARG A 65 -9.67 -10.19 3.04
N GLY A 66 -9.22 -9.20 3.81
CA GLY A 66 -8.92 -9.36 5.23
C GLY A 66 -8.07 -8.22 5.78
N THR A 67 -7.62 -8.33 7.02
CA THR A 67 -6.56 -7.47 7.57
C THR A 67 -5.19 -7.85 6.98
N HIS A 68 -4.19 -7.02 7.26
CA HIS A 68 -2.80 -7.33 6.91
C HIS A 68 -2.37 -8.70 7.43
N GLU A 69 -2.62 -8.97 8.70
CA GLU A 69 -2.21 -10.20 9.38
C GLU A 69 -2.95 -11.43 8.82
N GLU A 70 -4.26 -11.31 8.60
CA GLU A 70 -5.07 -12.37 8.01
C GLU A 70 -4.56 -12.73 6.61
N LEU A 71 -4.29 -11.73 5.76
CA LEU A 71 -3.82 -11.95 4.40
C LEU A 71 -2.39 -12.50 4.33
N LEU A 72 -1.51 -12.13 5.27
CA LEU A 72 -0.18 -12.73 5.37
C LEU A 72 -0.22 -14.21 5.76
N ALA A 73 -1.18 -14.61 6.58
CA ALA A 73 -1.36 -16.00 7.01
C ALA A 73 -1.88 -16.89 5.86
N LEU A 74 -2.67 -16.35 4.93
CA LEU A 74 -3.24 -17.09 3.79
C LEU A 74 -2.19 -17.54 2.77
N SER A 75 -0.95 -17.02 2.83
CA SER A 75 0.11 -17.33 1.85
C SER A 75 -0.31 -17.14 0.38
N GLY A 76 -1.19 -16.16 0.15
CA GLY A 76 -1.78 -15.84 -1.16
C GLY A 76 -1.01 -14.77 -1.96
N ARG A 77 -1.70 -14.11 -2.89
CA ARG A 77 -1.21 -12.99 -3.71
C ARG A 77 -0.78 -11.80 -2.88
N TYR A 78 -1.49 -11.48 -1.80
CA TYR A 78 -1.05 -10.42 -0.90
C TYR A 78 0.31 -10.74 -0.27
N ARG A 79 0.52 -11.99 0.18
CA ARG A 79 1.80 -12.45 0.72
C ARG A 79 2.91 -12.40 -0.33
N ALA A 80 2.64 -12.82 -1.56
CA ALA A 80 3.62 -12.73 -2.65
C ALA A 80 4.04 -11.28 -2.94
N LEU A 81 3.09 -10.32 -2.92
CA LEU A 81 3.38 -8.89 -3.04
C LEU A 81 4.22 -8.37 -1.86
N TYR A 82 3.87 -8.81 -0.64
CA TYR A 82 4.61 -8.48 0.57
C TYR A 82 6.08 -8.92 0.47
N ASP A 83 6.31 -10.19 0.11
CA ASP A 83 7.65 -10.75 0.01
C ASP A 83 8.48 -10.05 -1.08
N LEU A 84 7.85 -9.61 -2.19
CA LEU A 84 8.51 -8.86 -3.26
C LEU A 84 8.98 -7.47 -2.79
N GLN A 85 8.18 -6.77 -2.00
CA GLN A 85 8.49 -5.40 -1.55
C GLN A 85 9.34 -5.34 -0.28
N LEU A 86 9.37 -6.41 0.51
CA LEU A 86 10.22 -6.50 1.69
C LEU A 86 11.66 -6.91 1.36
N ARG A 87 11.91 -7.44 0.16
CA ARG A 87 13.28 -7.57 -0.36
C ARG A 87 13.77 -6.16 -0.67
N PRO A 88 14.68 -5.57 0.13
CA PRO A 88 15.33 -4.34 -0.29
C PRO A 88 16.00 -4.65 -1.63
N ASP A 89 15.89 -3.75 -2.60
CA ASP A 89 16.47 -3.85 -3.94
C ASP A 89 17.65 -4.84 -3.98
N ASP A 90 17.41 -6.06 -4.46
CA ASP A 90 18.50 -6.95 -4.85
C ASP A 90 19.22 -6.17 -5.95
N GLU A 91 20.38 -5.62 -5.57
CA GLU A 91 21.35 -5.01 -6.45
C GLU A 91 21.36 -5.83 -7.75
N ARG A 92 20.86 -5.25 -8.85
CA ARG A 92 21.15 -5.82 -10.16
C ARG A 92 22.67 -5.91 -10.18
N PRO A 93 23.29 -7.10 -10.37
CA PRO A 93 24.70 -7.12 -10.67
C PRO A 93 24.81 -6.31 -11.96
N VAL A 94 25.47 -5.15 -11.88
CA VAL A 94 25.99 -4.50 -13.07
C VAL A 94 26.87 -5.57 -13.68
N VAL A 95 26.37 -6.22 -14.73
CA VAL A 95 27.14 -7.13 -15.55
C VAL A 95 28.38 -6.33 -15.96
N ALA A 96 29.51 -6.63 -15.32
CA ALA A 96 30.81 -6.28 -15.80
C ALA A 96 30.98 -7.05 -17.11
N GLY A 97 30.42 -6.47 -18.17
CA GLY A 97 30.67 -6.87 -19.54
C GLY A 97 32.11 -6.51 -19.85
N ALA A 98 32.94 -7.55 -19.83
CA ALA A 98 34.28 -7.55 -20.36
C ALA A 98 34.29 -7.09 -21.83
N ALA A 99 35.11 -6.07 -22.10
CA ALA A 99 35.97 -5.96 -23.28
C ALA A 99 37.01 -4.86 -23.01
#